data_AF-A0A359D9P7-F1
#
_entry.id   AF-A0A359D9P7-F1
#
_cell.length_a   1.000
_cell.length_b   1.000
_cell.length_c   1.000
_cell.angle_alpha   90.00
_cell.angle_beta   90.00
_cell.angle_gamma   90.00
#
_symmetry.space_group_name_H-M   'P 1'
#
loop_
_entity.id
_entity.type
_entity.pdbx_description
1 polymer ?
#
loop_
_entity_poly.entity_id
_entity_poly.type
_entity_poly.pdbx_seq_one_letter_code
_entity_poly.pdbx_strand_id
1 'polypeptide(L)'
;MTRPYLKGLLLVLVASLLLSACSRIGLAYRNLDWLVPWRLNDYLNLNSEQQAWLKPRIQSHLTWHCSRELPLTLDWLQRTQDLLAQP
;
A
#
# COMPACT_ATOMS: atom_id res chain seq x y z
N MET A 1 5.33 39.04 12.35
CA MET A 1 6.28 38.65 11.27
C MET A 1 6.30 37.14 10.95
N THR A 2 5.27 36.33 11.29
CA THR A 2 5.29 34.86 11.06
C THR A 2 4.39 34.37 9.92
N ARG A 3 3.44 35.19 9.46
CA ARG A 3 2.45 34.85 8.41
C ARG A 3 3.03 34.44 7.04
N PRO A 4 4.09 35.07 6.47
CA PRO A 4 4.55 34.71 5.13
C PRO A 4 5.32 33.38 5.11
N TYR A 5 6.08 33.09 6.16
CA TYR A 5 6.81 31.82 6.31
C TYR A 5 5.85 30.62 6.44
N LEU A 6 4.72 30.80 7.14
CA LEU A 6 3.69 29.76 7.24
C LEU A 6 3.06 29.45 5.87
N LYS A 7 2.82 30.47 5.04
CA LYS A 7 2.32 30.28 3.67
C LYS A 7 3.33 29.56 2.78
N GLY A 8 4.61 29.92 2.88
CA GLY A 8 5.69 29.25 2.17
C GLY A 8 5.82 27.77 2.58
N LEU A 9 5.80 27.50 3.89
CA LEU A 9 5.83 26.13 4.43
C LEU A 9 4.63 25.31 3.95
N LEU A 10 3.43 25.90 3.97
CA LEU A 10 2.21 25.22 3.51
C LEU A 10 2.28 24.90 2.01
N LEU A 11 2.81 25.81 1.19
CA LEU A 11 2.97 25.58 -0.25
C LEU A 11 3.97 24.45 -0.53
N VAL A 12 5.10 24.44 0.18
CA VAL A 12 6.09 23.35 0.09
C VAL A 12 5.48 22.02 0.51
N LEU A 13 4.73 21.99 1.63
CA LEU A 13 4.08 20.78 2.12
C LEU A 13 3.05 20.24 1.10
N VAL A 14 2.21 21.11 0.55
CA VAL A 14 1.23 20.72 -0.48
C VAL A 14 1.93 20.18 -1.72
N ALA A 15 2.99 20.83 -2.19
CA ALA A 15 3.77 20.34 -3.33
C ALA A 15 4.38 18.95 -3.06
N SER A 16 4.97 18.74 -1.88
CA SER A 16 5.49 17.42 -1.47
C SER A 16 4.41 16.34 -1.43
N LEU A 17 3.21 16.66 -0.91
CA LEU A 17 2.07 15.73 -0.89
C LEU A 17 1.62 15.36 -2.31
N LEU A 18 1.54 16.34 -3.21
CA LEU A 18 1.15 16.10 -4.61
C LEU A 18 2.17 15.21 -5.34
N LEU A 19 3.48 15.43 -5.13
CA LEU A 19 4.52 14.58 -5.70
C LEU A 19 4.48 13.15 -5.14
N SER A 20 4.15 12.98 -3.85
CA SER A 20 3.98 11.65 -3.25
C SER A 20 2.80 10.87 -3.84
N ALA A 21 1.75 11.57 -4.29
CA ALA A 21 0.57 10.94 -4.87
C ALA A 21 0.86 10.25 -6.23
N CYS A 22 1.89 10.68 -6.96
CA CYS A 22 2.30 10.05 -8.21
C CYS A 22 2.93 8.66 -8.01
N SER A 23 3.39 8.32 -6.80
CA SER A 23 3.96 7.01 -6.46
C SER A 23 3.05 6.18 -5.54
N ARG A 24 1.74 6.45 -5.58
CA ARG A 24 0.72 5.87 -4.67
C ARG A 24 0.80 4.35 -4.52
N ILE A 25 1.00 3.61 -5.61
CA ILE A 25 1.05 2.15 -5.58
C ILE A 25 2.27 1.66 -4.80
N GLY A 26 3.47 2.17 -5.12
CA GLY A 26 4.70 1.79 -4.41
C GLY A 26 4.70 2.20 -2.94
N LEU A 27 4.09 3.35 -2.61
CA LEU A 27 3.91 3.78 -1.23
C LEU A 27 2.95 2.88 -0.46
N ALA A 28 1.79 2.56 -1.04
CA ALA A 28 0.82 1.68 -0.40
C ALA A 28 1.40 0.28 -0.17
N TYR A 29 2.06 -0.31 -1.17
CA TYR A 29 2.65 -1.66 -1.08
C TYR A 29 3.75 -1.75 -0.02
N ARG A 30 4.61 -0.74 0.08
CA ARG A 30 5.68 -0.71 1.10
C ARG A 30 5.16 -0.61 2.54
N ASN A 31 3.91 -0.19 2.70
CA ASN A 31 3.28 0.14 3.98
C ASN A 31 2.07 -0.78 4.30
N LEU A 32 1.94 -1.92 3.62
CA LEU A 32 0.79 -2.82 3.80
C LEU A 32 0.73 -3.45 5.20
N ASP A 33 1.88 -3.61 5.85
CA ASP A 33 2.02 -4.19 7.18
C ASP A 33 1.22 -3.46 8.25
N TRP A 34 1.08 -2.13 8.15
CA TRP A 34 0.23 -1.34 9.04
C TRP A 34 -1.10 -0.95 8.40
N LEU A 35 -1.14 -0.72 7.09
CA LEU A 35 -2.34 -0.24 6.39
C LEU A 35 -3.43 -1.31 6.33
N VAL A 36 -3.06 -2.57 6.07
CA VAL A 36 -4.03 -3.67 5.94
C VAL A 36 -4.71 -3.97 7.29
N PRO A 37 -3.98 -4.16 8.42
CA PRO A 37 -4.63 -4.34 9.71
C PRO A 37 -5.53 -3.17 10.11
N TRP A 38 -5.09 -1.92 9.86
CA TRP A 38 -5.90 -0.74 10.15
C TRP A 38 -7.22 -0.72 9.34
N ARG A 39 -7.14 -0.96 8.02
CA ARG A 39 -8.32 -1.00 7.16
C ARG A 39 -9.27 -2.14 7.53
N LEU A 40 -8.75 -3.32 7.84
CA LEU A 40 -9.58 -4.45 8.23
C LEU A 40 -10.29 -4.20 9.55
N ASN A 41 -9.63 -3.52 10.49
CA ASN A 41 -10.29 -3.08 11.71
C ASN A 41 -11.45 -2.13 11.43
N ASP A 42 -11.25 -1.11 10.59
CA ASP A 42 -12.30 -0.15 10.22
C ASP A 42 -13.48 -0.84 9.49
N TYR A 43 -13.17 -1.77 8.58
CA TYR A 43 -14.18 -2.47 7.79
C TYR A 43 -14.98 -3.52 8.59
N LEU A 44 -14.33 -4.25 9.49
CA LEU A 44 -14.95 -5.36 10.24
C LEU A 44 -15.31 -5.01 11.69
N ASN A 45 -14.92 -3.82 12.18
CA ASN A 45 -15.07 -3.39 13.57
C ASN A 45 -14.54 -4.43 14.59
N LEU A 46 -13.24 -4.74 14.50
CA LEU A 46 -12.62 -5.81 15.29
C LEU A 46 -12.36 -5.36 16.74
N ASN A 47 -12.64 -6.25 17.70
CA ASN A 47 -12.23 -6.05 19.09
C ASN A 47 -10.73 -6.37 19.29
N SER A 48 -10.20 -6.06 20.48
CA SER A 48 -8.77 -6.20 20.78
C SER A 48 -8.25 -7.65 20.67
N GLU A 49 -9.07 -8.64 21.02
CA GLU A 49 -8.71 -10.06 20.92
C GLU A 49 -8.63 -10.50 19.45
N GLN A 50 -9.61 -10.11 18.64
CA GLN A 50 -9.64 -10.39 17.21
C GLN A 50 -8.48 -9.73 16.47
N GLN A 51 -8.15 -8.48 16.81
CA GLN A 51 -6.99 -7.79 16.24
C GLN A 51 -5.68 -8.50 16.60
N ALA A 52 -5.51 -8.91 17.87
CA ALA A 52 -4.31 -9.62 18.32
C ALA A 52 -4.15 -10.98 17.62
N TRP A 53 -5.26 -11.69 17.40
CA TRP A 53 -5.28 -12.95 16.64
C TRP A 53 -4.96 -12.75 15.14
N LEU A 54 -5.50 -11.68 14.54
CA LEU A 54 -5.45 -11.46 13.09
C LEU A 54 -4.12 -10.85 12.63
N LYS A 55 -3.54 -9.92 13.39
CA LYS A 55 -2.32 -9.19 13.02
C LYS A 55 -1.14 -10.09 12.56
N PRO A 56 -0.70 -11.10 13.33
CA PRO A 56 0.42 -11.95 12.90
C PRO A 56 0.09 -12.78 11.65
N ARG A 57 -1.18 -13.15 11.45
CA ARG A 57 -1.64 -13.90 10.27
C ARG A 57 -1.60 -13.05 9.01
N ILE A 58 -2.07 -11.80 9.09
CA ILE A 58 -1.94 -10.83 7.99
C ILE A 58 -0.47 -10.63 7.65
N GLN A 59 0.40 -10.44 8.64
CA GLN A 59 1.82 -10.21 8.41
C GLN A 59 2.48 -11.40 7.69
N SER A 60 2.19 -12.63 8.14
CA SER A 60 2.65 -13.85 7.46
C SER A 60 2.12 -13.95 6.03
N HIS A 61 0.82 -13.66 5.82
CA HIS A 61 0.20 -13.71 4.51
C HIS A 61 0.79 -12.66 3.57
N LEU A 62 0.99 -11.42 4.02
CA LEU A 62 1.63 -10.35 3.23
C LEU A 62 3.06 -10.72 2.84
N THR A 63 3.81 -11.35 3.75
CA THR A 63 5.18 -11.81 3.46
C THR A 63 5.18 -12.85 2.33
N TRP A 64 4.27 -13.83 2.39
CA TRP A 64 4.11 -14.82 1.33
C TRP A 64 3.60 -14.19 0.03
N HIS A 65 2.59 -13.33 0.11
CA HIS A 65 2.01 -12.63 -1.04
C HIS A 65 3.07 -11.86 -1.82
N CYS A 66 3.84 -11.01 -1.13
CA CYS A 66 4.85 -10.17 -1.78
C CYS A 66 6.05 -10.97 -2.31
N SER A 67 6.43 -12.07 -1.66
CA SER A 67 7.64 -12.83 -2.04
C SER A 67 7.37 -13.99 -3.01
N ARG A 68 6.15 -14.50 -3.08
CA ARG A 68 5.81 -15.72 -3.83
C ARG A 68 4.65 -15.50 -4.78
N GLU A 69 3.49 -15.10 -4.26
CA GLU A 69 2.26 -15.00 -5.05
C GLU A 69 2.37 -13.90 -6.11
N LEU A 70 2.73 -12.69 -5.71
CA LEU A 70 2.78 -11.53 -6.58
C LEU A 70 3.76 -11.72 -7.76
N PRO A 71 5.02 -12.17 -7.57
CA PRO A 71 5.90 -12.46 -8.69
C PRO A 71 5.33 -13.53 -9.64
N LEU A 72 4.78 -14.62 -9.09
CA LEU A 72 4.20 -15.69 -9.91
C LEU A 72 3.01 -15.20 -10.73
N THR A 73 2.14 -14.39 -10.13
CA THR A 73 1.00 -13.78 -10.83
C THR A 73 1.47 -12.83 -11.92
N LEU A 74 2.51 -12.01 -11.67
CA LEU A 74 3.09 -11.12 -12.68
C LEU A 74 3.66 -11.92 -13.86
N ASP A 75 4.43 -12.97 -13.58
CA ASP A 75 4.99 -13.85 -14.61
C ASP A 75 3.89 -14.51 -15.45
N TRP A 76 2.81 -14.98 -14.80
CA TRP A 76 1.66 -15.55 -15.50
C TRP A 76 0.99 -14.50 -16.39
N LEU A 77 0.71 -13.31 -15.85
CA LEU A 77 0.10 -12.21 -16.62
C LEU A 77 0.93 -11.85 -17.85
N GLN A 78 2.25 -11.73 -17.70
CA GLN A 78 3.16 -11.43 -18.81
C GLN A 78 3.12 -12.51 -19.88
N ARG A 79 3.26 -13.79 -19.49
CA ARG A 79 3.17 -14.91 -20.44
C ARG A 79 1.83 -14.95 -21.16
N THR A 80 0.72 -14.69 -20.47
CA THR A 80 -0.60 -14.66 -21.09
C THR A 80 -0.73 -13.52 -22.08
N GLN A 81 -0.18 -12.34 -21.78
CA GLN A 81 -0.14 -11.22 -22.74
C GLN A 81 0.67 -11.58 -23.99
N ASP A 82 1.83 -12.23 -23.83
CA ASP A 82 2.66 -12.65 -24.96
C ASP A 82 1.97 -13.69 -25.85
N LEU A 83 1.19 -14.60 -25.27
CA LEU A 83 0.41 -15.58 -26.02
C LEU A 83 -0.73 -14.93 -26.81
N LEU A 84 -1.40 -13.94 -26.24
CA LEU A 84 -2.47 -13.20 -26.92
C LEU A 84 -1.95 -12.24 -28.00
N ALA A 85 -0.68 -11.82 -27.89
CA ALA A 85 -0.04 -10.91 -28.84
C ALA A 85 0.52 -11.62 -30.09
N GLN A 86 0.54 -12.96 -30.11
CA GLN A 86 0.93 -13.74 -31.29
C GLN A 86 -0.27 -13.86 -32.25
N PRO A 87 -0.06 -13.71 -33.58
CA PRO A 87 -1.12 -13.79 -34.58
C PRO A 87 -1.71 -15.20 -34.74
#